data_AF-A0A2M8D7R1-F1
#
_entry.id   AF-A0A2M8D7R1-F1
#
_cell.length_a   1.000
_cell.length_b   1.000
_cell.length_c   1.000
_cell.angle_alpha   90.00
_cell.angle_beta   90.00
_cell.angle_gamma   90.00
#
_symmetry.space_group_name_H-M   'P 1'
#
loop_
_entity.id
_entity.type
_entity.pdbx_description
1 polymer ?
#
loop_
_entity_poly.entity_id
_entity_poly.type
_entity_poly.pdbx_seq_one_letter_code
_entity_poly.pdbx_strand_id
1 'polypeptide(L)'
;MVEGSHFTDSVLAVYFQVDYRYFLNKDNTLKFGNESRMSLSNNEDYRLTSTLSYMSTINHTLALEISYQQQYRNLPVDDKRKSDTTTTINLLFSF
;
A
#
# COMPACT_ATOMS: atom_id res chain seq x y z
N MET A 1 6.47 38.82 -27.52
CA MET A 1 6.99 38.09 -26.35
C MET A 1 5.82 37.83 -25.45
N VAL A 2 5.23 36.65 -25.54
CA VAL A 2 4.20 36.16 -24.62
C VAL A 2 4.87 35.01 -23.89
N GLU A 3 5.11 35.20 -22.60
CA GLU A 3 5.59 34.15 -21.71
C GLU A 3 4.62 32.99 -21.81
N GLY A 4 5.09 31.89 -22.41
CA GLY A 4 4.38 30.63 -22.42
C GLY A 4 4.28 30.17 -20.98
N SER A 5 3.09 30.28 -20.42
CA SER A 5 2.73 29.73 -19.13
C SER A 5 3.23 28.29 -19.05
N HIS A 6 4.29 28.08 -18.25
CA HIS A 6 4.60 26.77 -17.72
C HIS A 6 3.33 26.31 -17.00
N PHE A 7 2.55 25.46 -17.66
CA PHE A 7 1.64 24.55 -16.96
C PHE A 7 2.54 23.75 -16.03
N THR A 8 2.71 24.28 -14.83
CA THR A 8 3.45 23.68 -13.72
C THR A 8 3.07 22.22 -13.63
N ASP A 9 4.05 21.37 -13.95
CA ASP A 9 4.15 19.93 -13.73
C ASP A 9 2.92 19.30 -13.08
N SER A 10 1.84 19.17 -13.85
CA SER A 10 0.81 18.20 -13.51
C SER A 10 1.44 16.85 -13.76
N VAL A 11 2.13 16.32 -12.74
CA VAL A 11 2.69 14.97 -12.72
C VAL A 11 1.51 14.01 -12.71
N LEU A 12 0.88 13.86 -13.87
CA LEU A 12 -0.15 12.87 -14.11
C LEU A 12 0.45 11.52 -13.73
N ALA A 13 -0.23 10.77 -12.88
CA ALA A 13 0.21 9.46 -12.45
C ALA A 13 -0.94 8.47 -12.63
N VAL A 14 -0.58 7.27 -13.06
CA VAL A 14 -1.50 6.15 -13.13
C VAL A 14 -1.46 5.43 -11.79
N TYR A 15 -2.65 5.20 -11.23
CA TYR A 15 -2.84 4.47 -9.98
C TYR A 15 -3.62 3.20 -10.28
N PHE A 16 -3.14 2.08 -9.76
CA PHE A 16 -3.82 0.80 -9.84
C PHE A 16 -3.82 0.16 -8.47
N GLN A 17 -5.02 -0.12 -7.94
CA GLN A 17 -5.21 -0.73 -6.64
C GLN A 17 -6.11 -1.95 -6.77
N VAL A 18 -5.71 -3.04 -6.14
CA VAL A 18 -6.47 -4.28 -6.07
C VAL A 18 -6.48 -4.77 -4.64
N ASP A 19 -7.67 -4.94 -4.09
CA ASP A 19 -7.87 -5.46 -2.74
C ASP A 19 -8.71 -6.74 -2.79
N TYR A 20 -8.17 -7.80 -2.20
CA TYR A 20 -8.86 -9.06 -1.98
C TYR A 20 -9.13 -9.25 -0.49
N ARG A 21 -10.35 -9.67 -0.17
CA ARG A 21 -10.74 -10.06 1.18
C ARG A 21 -11.31 -11.46 1.15
N TYR A 22 -10.67 -12.35 1.90
CA TYR A 22 -11.08 -13.74 2.04
C TYR A 22 -11.56 -13.98 3.46
N PHE A 23 -12.85 -14.30 3.60
CA PHE A 23 -13.44 -14.69 4.87
C PHE A 23 -13.22 -16.19 5.06
N LEU A 24 -12.24 -16.55 5.89
CA LEU A 24 -11.94 -17.95 6.21
C LEU A 24 -13.08 -18.57 7.02
N ASN A 25 -13.65 -17.78 7.92
CA ASN A 25 -14.87 -18.07 8.68
C ASN A 25 -15.42 -16.75 9.25
N LYS A 26 -16.43 -16.82 10.14
CA LYS A 26 -17.04 -15.66 10.78
C LYS A 26 -16.08 -14.82 11.65
N ASP A 27 -15.00 -15.43 12.14
CA ASP A 27 -14.06 -14.82 13.08
C ASP A 27 -12.72 -14.48 12.42
N ASN A 28 -12.39 -15.07 11.28
CA ASN A 28 -11.06 -14.97 10.67
C ASN A 28 -11.15 -14.45 9.24
N THR A 29 -10.38 -13.40 8.95
CA THR A 29 -10.33 -12.76 7.62
C THR A 29 -8.88 -12.59 7.18
N LEU A 30 -8.58 -12.98 5.95
CA LEU A 30 -7.33 -12.69 5.28
C LEU A 30 -7.58 -11.56 4.26
N LYS A 31 -6.75 -10.51 4.27
CA LYS A 31 -6.80 -9.40 3.31
C LYS A 31 -5.49 -9.34 2.57
N PHE A 32 -5.54 -9.11 1.28
CA PHE A 32 -4.37 -8.89 0.44
C PHE A 32 -4.62 -7.67 -0.44
N GLY A 33 -3.73 -6.68 -0.38
CA GLY A 33 -3.82 -5.47 -1.17
C GLY A 33 -2.56 -5.29 -2.02
N ASN A 34 -2.72 -4.83 -3.25
CA ASN A 34 -1.62 -4.28 -4.03
C ASN A 34 -2.02 -2.92 -4.54
N GLU A 35 -1.16 -1.95 -4.32
CA GLU A 35 -1.25 -0.61 -4.88
C GLU A 35 0.00 -0.37 -5.70
N SER A 36 -0.17 0.08 -6.93
CA SER A 36 0.92 0.56 -7.76
C SER A 36 0.63 1.96 -8.27
N ARG A 37 1.67 2.78 -8.31
CA ARG A 37 1.61 4.14 -8.81
C ARG A 37 2.78 4.36 -9.74
N MET A 38 2.52 4.91 -10.91
CA MET A 38 3.54 5.28 -11.89
C MET A 38 3.28 6.70 -12.38
N SER A 39 4.25 7.59 -12.22
CA SER A 39 4.21 8.91 -12.86
C SER A 39 4.37 8.79 -14.38
N LEU A 40 3.57 9.55 -15.14
CA LEU A 40 3.66 9.67 -16.60
C LEU A 40 4.77 10.64 -17.04
N SER A 41 5.24 11.52 -16.16
CA SER A 41 6.29 12.49 -16.45
C SER A 41 7.64 12.14 -15.84
N ASN A 42 7.69 11.20 -14.88
CA ASN A 42 8.90 10.76 -14.22
C ASN A 42 8.93 9.23 -14.09
N ASN A 43 9.73 8.57 -14.95
CA ASN A 43 9.88 7.11 -14.96
C ASN A 43 10.53 6.55 -13.68
N GLU A 44 11.19 7.39 -12.87
CA GLU A 44 11.78 6.99 -11.59
C GLU A 44 10.75 7.00 -10.45
N ASP A 45 9.60 7.68 -10.63
CA ASP A 45 8.53 7.75 -9.64
C ASP A 45 7.51 6.60 -9.83
N TYR A 46 8.05 5.37 -9.83
CA TYR A 46 7.26 4.15 -9.72
C TYR A 46 7.31 3.60 -8.29
N ARG A 47 6.14 3.26 -7.76
CA ARG A 47 5.96 2.71 -6.41
C ARG A 47 5.01 1.51 -6.47
N LEU A 48 5.34 0.46 -5.71
CA LEU A 48 4.47 -0.69 -5.51
C LEU A 48 4.39 -0.96 -4.01
N THR A 49 3.18 -1.06 -3.48
CA THR A 49 2.92 -1.43 -2.10
C THR A 49 2.08 -2.69 -2.09
N SER A 50 2.58 -3.74 -1.48
CA SER A 50 1.85 -4.98 -1.24
C SER A 50 1.55 -5.10 0.25
N THR A 51 0.31 -5.41 0.59
CA THR A 51 -0.14 -5.62 1.96
C THR A 51 -0.75 -7.00 2.11
N LEU A 52 -0.40 -7.69 3.19
CA LEU A 52 -1.04 -8.93 3.62
C LEU A 52 -1.46 -8.75 5.07
N SER A 53 -2.73 -8.96 5.37
CA SER A 53 -3.25 -8.82 6.72
C SER A 53 -4.10 -10.02 7.12
N TYR A 54 -3.87 -10.52 8.31
CA TYR A 54 -4.67 -11.55 8.94
C TYR A 54 -5.35 -10.99 10.19
N MET A 55 -6.67 -11.04 10.20
CA MET A 55 -7.49 -10.60 11.32
C MET A 55 -8.20 -11.81 11.94
N SER A 56 -8.13 -11.92 13.26
CA SER A 56 -8.78 -12.97 14.06
C SER A 56 -9.56 -12.32 15.21
N THR A 57 -10.87 -12.49 15.20
CA THR A 57 -11.76 -12.11 16.28
C THR A 57 -11.61 -13.12 17.42
N ILE A 58 -11.22 -12.64 18.60
CA ILE A 58 -11.07 -13.46 19.81
C ILE A 58 -12.44 -13.60 20.50
N ASN A 59 -13.21 -12.52 20.54
CA ASN A 59 -14.59 -12.49 21.04
C ASN A 59 -15.34 -11.28 20.47
N HIS A 60 -16.59 -11.04 20.91
CA HIS A 60 -17.44 -9.95 20.41
C HIS A 60 -16.90 -8.52 20.70
N THR A 61 -15.83 -8.40 21.49
CA THR A 61 -15.23 -7.13 21.93
C THR A 61 -13.79 -6.97 21.46
N LEU A 62 -13.10 -8.06 21.09
CA LEU A 62 -11.66 -8.08 20.86
C LEU A 62 -11.30 -8.84 19.59
N ALA A 63 -10.48 -8.22 18.75
CA ALA A 63 -9.83 -8.85 17.61
C ALA A 63 -8.34 -8.50 17.56
N LEU A 64 -7.56 -9.41 16.96
CA LEU A 64 -6.14 -9.24 16.67
C LEU A 64 -5.97 -9.13 15.16
N GLU A 65 -5.26 -8.12 14.67
CA GLU A 65 -4.86 -8.00 13.27
C GLU A 65 -3.34 -7.94 13.16
N ILE A 66 -2.75 -8.89 12.42
CA ILE A 66 -1.33 -8.89 12.08
C ILE A 66 -1.23 -8.58 10.60
N SER A 67 -0.49 -7.53 10.26
CA SER A 67 -0.28 -7.10 8.89
C SER A 67 1.20 -6.99 8.56
N TYR A 68 1.50 -7.30 7.31
CA TYR A 68 2.80 -7.15 6.68
C TYR A 68 2.61 -6.29 5.44
N GLN A 69 3.39 -5.23 5.36
CA GLN A 69 3.43 -4.33 4.22
C GLN A 69 4.84 -4.31 3.66
N GLN A 70 4.94 -4.47 2.35
CA GLN A 70 6.17 -4.29 1.59
C GLN A 70 5.98 -3.16 0.60
N GLN A 71 6.84 -2.16 0.67
CA GLN A 71 6.90 -1.06 -0.28
C GLN A 71 8.15 -1.21 -1.13
N TYR A 72 7.99 -1.03 -2.43
CA TYR A 72 9.07 -0.96 -3.41
C TYR A 72 9.01 0.39 -4.12
N ARG A 73 10.18 0.98 -4.36
CA ARG A 73 10.35 2.21 -5.12
C ARG A 73 11.36 1.98 -6.23
N ASN A 74 11.16 2.60 -7.39
CA ASN A 74 12.11 2.51 -8.49
C ASN A 74 13.31 3.45 -8.28
N LEU A 75 14.13 3.14 -7.27
CA LEU A 75 15.38 3.83 -6.98
C LEU A 75 16.56 3.17 -7.72
N PRO A 76 17.70 3.89 -7.88
CA PRO A 76 18.93 3.32 -8.44
C PRO A 76 19.31 1.99 -7.80
N VAL A 77 19.95 1.11 -8.56
CA VAL A 77 20.22 -0.29 -8.17
C VAL A 77 20.99 -0.40 -6.85
N ASP A 78 21.85 0.57 -6.54
CA ASP A 78 22.69 0.57 -5.33
C ASP A 78 22.01 1.17 -4.08
N ASP A 79 20.77 1.67 -4.19
CA ASP A 79 20.06 2.25 -3.05
C ASP A 79 19.39 1.16 -2.19
N LYS A 80 19.89 0.99 -0.97
CA LYS A 80 19.34 0.03 0.01
C LYS A 80 17.91 0.36 0.46
N ARG A 81 17.40 1.58 0.19
CA ARG A 81 16.03 2.02 0.49
C ARG A 81 15.03 1.71 -0.61
N LYS A 82 15.43 0.91 -1.61
CA LYS A 82 14.59 0.48 -2.73
C LYS A 82 13.39 -0.36 -2.29
N SER A 83 13.52 -1.05 -1.16
CA SER A 83 12.44 -1.79 -0.53
C SER A 83 12.39 -1.53 0.98
N ASP A 84 11.21 -1.15 1.47
CA ASP A 84 10.92 -1.01 2.89
C ASP A 84 9.85 -2.03 3.30
N THR A 85 10.02 -2.65 4.45
CA THR A 85 9.05 -3.62 4.98
C THR A 85 8.59 -3.18 6.36
N THR A 86 7.30 -3.30 6.63
CA THR A 86 6.72 -2.96 7.93
C THR A 86 5.79 -4.09 8.36
N THR A 87 5.99 -4.57 9.58
CA THR A 87 5.06 -5.50 10.23
C THR A 87 4.33 -4.73 11.32
N THR A 88 3.00 -4.82 11.33
CA THR A 88 2.15 -4.15 12.32
C THR A 88 1.25 -5.17 12.99
N ILE A 89 1.16 -5.07 14.32
CA ILE A 89 0.28 -5.89 15.15
C ILE A 89 -0.68 -4.94 15.85
N ASN A 90 -1.99 -5.09 15.58
CA ASN A 90 -3.04 -4.26 16.12
C ASN A 90 -3.98 -5.09 17.01
N LEU A 91 -4.32 -4.53 18.18
CA LEU A 91 -5.42 -5.01 19.00
C LEU A 91 -6.61 -4.08 18.78
N LEU A 92 -7.71 -4.66 18.27
CA LEU A 92 -8.92 -3.95 17.90
C LEU A 92 -9.98 -4.22 18.98
N PHE A 93 -10.50 -3.16 19.58
CA PHE A 93 -11.56 -3.24 20.57
C PHE A 93 -12.87 -2.69 19.99
N SER A 94 -13.96 -3.43 20.10
CA SER A 94 -15.31 -3.00 19.74
C SER A 94 -16.18 -2.92 20.98
N PHE A 95 -16.74 -1.74 21.26
CA PHE A 95 -17.61 -1.46 22.41
C PHE A 95 -19.04 -1.16 21.94
#